data_AF-A0A7Y4QLS6-F1
#
_entry.id   AF-A0A7Y4QLS6-F1
#
_cell.length_a   1.000
_cell.length_b   1.000
_cell.length_c   1.000
_cell.angle_alpha   90.00
_cell.angle_beta   90.00
_cell.angle_gamma   90.00
#
_symmetry.space_group_name_H-M   'P 1'
#
loop_
_entity.id
_entity.type
_entity.pdbx_description
1 polymer ?
#
loop_
_entity_poly.entity_id
_entity_poly.type
_entity_poly.pdbx_seq_one_letter_code
_entity_poly.pdbx_strand_id
1 'polypeptide(L)'
;MFWRKKSLLAWCFSAAFVPNIWSSPAPAPLLQLPTSGAINVDPDPTLTWRWIDDLMSNGSFETGFNPGWYTGGDYPDIWQIYTSTTNAFGMGFRLAHTQMPRVTLSSGQLFQDLYVPSDAISATLQWKERIFKIFPGLVGRLRVMIFQGGVAVRLLEDVMGDEPQIHGGNWVSRNTNLLAYAGQNVQLVIQANGYIPAAADLWFAELDGFTFACEHFSAPPDFQVYVGKSATLRSTNLVTTTTELSFSALPLESLTTYFWRVGAVRDGVTNYSNTAQFKTRQRVLPQLVVTGRTPMGILLSFSSRTNRYYSIEQRDDFNAASNWTDVLSAGLGTGEAMEVELPYPSTDTAFWRLRESP
;
A
#
# COMPACT_ATOMS: atom_id res chain seq x y z
N MET A 1 20.09 58.84 -37.44
CA MET A 1 19.07 57.78 -37.61
C MET A 1 19.52 56.57 -36.79
N PHE A 2 19.09 56.49 -35.53
CA PHE A 2 19.53 55.46 -34.58
C PHE A 2 18.53 54.30 -34.57
N TRP A 3 18.96 53.10 -34.93
CA TRP A 3 18.18 51.87 -34.72
C TRP A 3 18.61 51.23 -33.39
N ARG A 4 17.71 51.25 -32.40
CA ARG A 4 17.87 50.51 -31.13
C ARG A 4 17.45 49.05 -31.35
N LYS A 5 18.38 48.12 -31.11
CA LYS A 5 18.07 46.70 -30.86
C LYS A 5 17.24 46.61 -29.57
N LYS A 6 16.01 46.11 -29.67
CA LYS A 6 15.22 45.69 -28.50
C LYS A 6 15.61 44.26 -28.16
N SER A 7 16.37 44.09 -27.09
CA SER A 7 16.63 42.80 -26.45
C SER A 7 15.36 42.41 -25.68
N LEU A 8 14.70 41.33 -26.09
CA LEU A 8 13.64 40.71 -25.29
C LEU A 8 14.31 39.98 -24.11
N LEU A 9 14.12 40.51 -22.91
CA LEU A 9 14.47 39.84 -21.66
C LEU A 9 13.44 38.73 -21.43
N ALA A 10 13.85 37.47 -21.54
CA ALA A 10 13.06 36.34 -21.08
C ALA A 10 13.07 36.33 -19.55
N TRP A 11 11.93 36.56 -18.93
CA TRP A 11 11.75 36.45 -17.49
C TRP A 11 11.53 34.96 -17.16
N CYS A 12 12.57 34.30 -16.64
CA CYS A 12 12.39 33.04 -15.94
C CYS A 12 11.79 33.34 -14.56
N PHE A 13 10.49 33.09 -14.39
CA PHE A 13 9.88 33.03 -13.06
C PHE A 13 10.24 31.69 -12.42
N SER A 14 11.23 31.68 -11.56
CA SER A 14 11.47 30.59 -10.61
C SER A 14 10.56 30.81 -9.40
N ALA A 15 9.28 30.44 -9.52
CA ALA A 15 8.42 30.36 -8.34
C ALA A 15 8.88 29.14 -7.53
N ALA A 16 9.47 29.38 -6.36
CA ALA A 16 9.66 28.35 -5.35
C ALA A 16 8.27 27.94 -4.85
N PHE A 17 7.68 26.95 -5.52
CA PHE A 17 6.43 26.35 -5.11
C PHE A 17 6.74 25.46 -3.91
N VAL A 18 6.20 25.80 -2.75
CA VAL A 18 6.16 24.86 -1.63
C VAL A 18 5.09 23.83 -2.01
N PRO A 19 5.43 22.57 -2.26
CA PRO A 19 4.41 21.58 -2.59
C PRO A 19 3.51 21.43 -1.36
N ASN A 20 2.30 21.97 -1.44
CA ASN A 20 1.20 21.40 -0.71
C ASN A 20 1.06 19.99 -1.29
N ILE A 21 1.56 18.99 -0.56
CA ILE A 21 1.26 17.60 -0.88
C ILE A 21 -0.22 17.46 -0.54
N TRP A 22 -1.09 17.61 -1.55
CA TRP A 22 -2.51 17.28 -1.40
C TRP A 22 -2.54 15.77 -1.25
N SER A 23 -2.55 15.31 0.00
CA SER A 23 -2.52 13.90 0.34
C SER A 23 -3.82 13.25 -0.13
N SER A 24 -3.69 12.37 -1.11
CA SER A 24 -4.72 11.39 -1.42
C SER A 24 -4.95 10.51 -0.18
N PRO A 25 -6.19 10.05 0.09
CA PRO A 25 -6.45 9.06 1.12
C PRO A 25 -5.47 7.89 1.00
N ALA A 26 -4.92 7.43 2.12
CA ALA A 26 -3.97 6.33 2.09
C ALA A 26 -4.61 5.09 1.45
N PRO A 27 -3.95 4.41 0.49
CA PRO A 27 -4.52 3.24 -0.16
C PRO A 27 -4.71 2.07 0.82
N ALA A 28 -5.61 1.17 0.46
CA ALA A 28 -5.89 -0.02 1.27
C ALA A 28 -4.63 -0.91 1.39
N PRO A 29 -4.28 -1.39 2.60
CA PRO A 29 -3.16 -2.31 2.79
C PRO A 29 -3.38 -3.67 2.11
N LEU A 30 -2.27 -4.34 1.75
CA LEU A 30 -2.28 -5.70 1.24
C LEU A 30 -1.91 -6.70 2.34
N LEU A 31 -2.84 -7.57 2.71
CA LEU A 31 -2.60 -8.57 3.76
C LEU A 31 -1.60 -9.64 3.30
N GLN A 32 -0.65 -9.99 4.17
CA GLN A 32 0.38 -11.00 3.89
C GLN A 32 0.15 -12.29 4.69
N LEU A 33 0.26 -12.24 6.02
CA LEU A 33 0.08 -13.40 6.90
C LEU A 33 -0.86 -13.07 8.06
N PRO A 34 -1.71 -14.02 8.48
CA PRO A 34 -2.03 -15.27 7.79
C PRO A 34 -2.74 -15.01 6.45
N THR A 35 -2.39 -15.79 5.41
CA THR A 35 -3.07 -15.70 4.12
C THR A 35 -4.54 -16.11 4.26
N SER A 36 -5.41 -15.56 3.41
CA SER A 36 -6.83 -15.93 3.45
C SER A 36 -7.02 -17.42 3.15
N GLY A 37 -7.77 -18.11 4.00
CA GLY A 37 -7.97 -19.55 3.96
C GLY A 37 -6.92 -20.37 4.70
N ALA A 38 -5.92 -19.75 5.33
CA ALA A 38 -4.90 -20.48 6.09
C ALA A 38 -5.54 -21.32 7.21
N ILE A 39 -5.07 -22.57 7.34
CA ILE A 39 -5.45 -23.49 8.41
C ILE A 39 -4.25 -23.77 9.31
N ASN A 40 -4.51 -24.28 10.52
CA ASN A 40 -3.49 -24.62 11.50
C ASN A 40 -2.60 -23.44 11.93
N VAL A 41 -3.13 -22.22 11.87
CA VAL A 41 -2.42 -21.00 12.27
C VAL A 41 -2.15 -21.04 13.78
N ASP A 42 -0.97 -20.62 14.23
CA ASP A 42 -0.68 -20.54 15.67
C ASP A 42 -1.76 -19.68 16.37
N PRO A 43 -2.32 -20.12 17.50
CA PRO A 43 -3.25 -19.33 18.28
C PRO A 43 -2.71 -17.96 18.73
N ASP A 44 -1.40 -17.70 18.63
CA ASP A 44 -0.84 -16.35 18.74
C ASP A 44 -0.23 -15.91 17.40
N PRO A 45 -1.06 -15.57 16.40
CA PRO A 45 -0.54 -15.21 15.08
C PRO A 45 0.10 -13.83 15.11
N THR A 46 1.19 -13.68 14.37
CA THR A 46 1.63 -12.35 13.93
C THR A 46 0.93 -12.01 12.62
N LEU A 47 0.09 -10.98 12.66
CA LEU A 47 -0.58 -10.42 11.50
C LEU A 47 0.41 -9.50 10.80
N THR A 48 0.58 -9.64 9.49
CA THR A 48 1.51 -8.83 8.69
C THR A 48 0.84 -8.35 7.43
N TRP A 49 1.13 -7.12 7.04
CA TRP A 49 0.62 -6.52 5.82
C TRP A 49 1.72 -5.73 5.12
N ARG A 50 1.50 -5.45 3.85
CA ARG A 50 2.32 -4.58 3.02
C ARG A 50 1.52 -3.32 2.73
N TRP A 51 2.22 -2.21 2.63
CA TRP A 51 1.64 -0.94 2.25
C TRP A 51 2.38 -0.39 1.04
N ILE A 52 1.60 0.04 0.04
CA ILE A 52 2.10 0.63 -1.20
C ILE A 52 1.30 1.91 -1.36
N ASP A 53 1.95 3.05 -1.21
CA ASP A 53 1.35 4.37 -1.38
C ASP A 53 1.09 4.63 -2.88
N ASP A 54 0.00 5.31 -3.21
CA ASP A 54 -0.15 5.91 -4.54
C ASP A 54 0.06 7.41 -4.40
N LEU A 55 1.19 7.87 -4.92
CA LEU A 55 1.65 9.25 -4.80
C LEU A 55 1.20 10.12 -5.98
N MET A 56 0.40 9.57 -6.90
CA MET A 56 -0.20 10.34 -7.98
C MET A 56 -1.44 11.09 -7.49
N SER A 57 -1.54 12.37 -7.81
CA SER A 57 -2.75 13.17 -7.59
C SER A 57 -3.63 13.16 -8.84
N ASN A 58 -4.92 12.87 -8.69
CA ASN A 58 -5.92 12.99 -9.76
C ASN A 58 -5.50 12.26 -11.05
N GLY A 59 -4.99 11.04 -10.89
CA GLY A 59 -4.37 10.26 -11.96
C GLY A 59 -5.30 9.85 -13.11
N SER A 60 -6.62 9.81 -12.86
CA SER A 60 -7.65 9.57 -13.87
C SER A 60 -8.52 10.81 -14.15
N PHE A 61 -8.01 12.00 -13.82
CA PHE A 61 -8.62 13.29 -14.16
C PHE A 61 -10.07 13.48 -13.67
N GLU A 62 -10.46 12.81 -12.58
CA GLU A 62 -11.81 12.80 -12.04
C GLU A 62 -12.28 14.21 -11.65
N THR A 63 -11.34 15.06 -11.27
CA THR A 63 -11.59 16.46 -10.88
C THR A 63 -11.25 17.48 -11.98
N GLY A 64 -10.93 17.02 -13.20
CA GLY A 64 -10.39 17.85 -14.27
C GLY A 64 -8.86 17.84 -14.24
N PHE A 65 -8.19 18.94 -14.64
CA PHE A 65 -6.73 19.05 -14.45
C PHE A 65 -6.35 19.49 -13.02
N ASN A 66 -7.16 20.35 -12.40
CA ASN A 66 -6.88 20.91 -11.07
C ASN A 66 -7.87 20.33 -10.04
N PRO A 67 -7.39 19.81 -8.89
CA PRO A 67 -6.00 19.71 -8.44
C PRO A 67 -5.16 18.62 -9.11
N GLY A 68 -3.83 18.76 -9.04
CA GLY A 68 -2.86 17.71 -9.37
C GLY A 68 -2.09 17.90 -10.67
N TRP A 69 -2.70 18.45 -11.72
CA TRP A 69 -2.06 18.64 -13.02
C TRP A 69 -2.00 20.09 -13.46
N TYR A 70 -0.94 20.42 -14.19
CA TYR A 70 -0.72 21.75 -14.76
C TYR A 70 -0.51 21.64 -16.27
N THR A 71 -0.97 22.65 -17.00
CA THR A 71 -0.71 22.77 -18.44
C THR A 71 0.41 23.79 -18.70
N GLY A 72 1.18 23.57 -19.75
CA GLY A 72 2.31 24.43 -20.12
C GLY A 72 2.70 24.31 -21.60
N GLY A 73 3.87 24.84 -21.96
CA GLY A 73 4.34 24.91 -23.34
C GLY A 73 3.81 26.14 -24.08
N ASP A 74 4.08 26.20 -25.39
CA ASP A 74 3.70 27.35 -26.23
C ASP A 74 2.17 27.43 -26.46
N TYR A 75 1.50 26.28 -26.36
CA TYR A 75 0.06 26.12 -26.53
C TYR A 75 -0.49 25.19 -25.44
N PRO A 76 -0.66 25.66 -24.20
CA PRO A 76 -1.16 24.84 -23.09
C PRO A 76 -2.60 24.37 -23.30
N ASP A 77 -3.41 25.13 -24.05
CA ASP A 77 -4.84 24.87 -24.27
C ASP A 77 -5.12 23.69 -25.23
N ILE A 78 -4.07 23.06 -25.78
CA ILE A 78 -4.22 21.84 -26.58
C ILE A 78 -4.63 20.65 -25.73
N TRP A 79 -4.37 20.69 -24.42
CA TRP A 79 -4.83 19.69 -23.46
C TRP A 79 -6.20 20.10 -22.94
N GLN A 80 -7.16 19.19 -23.07
CA GLN A 80 -8.55 19.38 -22.68
C GLN A 80 -9.05 18.15 -21.93
N ILE A 81 -10.02 18.35 -21.05
CA ILE A 81 -10.71 17.24 -20.41
C ILE A 81 -11.84 16.79 -21.32
N TYR A 82 -11.76 15.55 -21.80
CA TYR A 82 -12.86 14.94 -22.52
C TYR A 82 -13.73 14.14 -21.55
N THR A 83 -15.01 14.48 -21.50
CA THR A 83 -16.03 13.74 -20.74
C THR A 83 -16.88 12.94 -21.72
N SER A 84 -16.82 11.60 -21.67
CA SER A 84 -17.80 10.77 -22.35
C SER A 84 -18.92 10.40 -21.39
N THR A 85 -20.17 10.45 -21.85
CA THR A 85 -21.34 9.99 -21.10
C THR A 85 -21.42 8.46 -21.03
N THR A 86 -20.69 7.73 -21.88
CA THR A 86 -20.67 6.26 -21.92
C THR A 86 -19.34 5.75 -22.51
N ASN A 87 -18.63 4.86 -21.80
CA ASN A 87 -17.72 3.91 -22.43
C ASN A 87 -18.49 2.68 -22.95
N ALA A 88 -17.77 1.72 -23.54
CA ALA A 88 -18.31 0.40 -23.92
C ALA A 88 -18.87 -0.42 -22.73
N PHE A 89 -18.75 0.06 -21.49
CA PHE A 89 -19.25 -0.53 -20.26
C PHE A 89 -20.32 0.33 -19.56
N GLY A 90 -20.83 1.39 -20.19
CA GLY A 90 -21.91 2.23 -19.65
C GLY A 90 -21.51 3.14 -18.49
N MET A 91 -20.22 3.33 -18.22
CA MET A 91 -19.72 4.26 -17.19
C MET A 91 -19.19 5.55 -17.84
N GLY A 92 -19.51 6.70 -17.25
CA GLY A 92 -18.89 7.96 -17.61
C GLY A 92 -17.42 7.98 -17.18
N PHE A 93 -16.54 8.46 -18.03
CA PHE A 93 -15.10 8.60 -17.74
C PHE A 93 -14.61 9.97 -18.20
N ARG A 94 -13.65 10.51 -17.45
CA ARG A 94 -12.91 11.73 -17.77
C ARG A 94 -11.51 11.32 -18.18
N LEU A 95 -10.97 11.95 -19.21
CA LEU A 95 -9.58 11.72 -19.63
C LEU A 95 -8.95 13.01 -20.11
N ALA A 96 -7.62 13.04 -20.13
CA ALA A 96 -6.88 14.09 -20.79
C ALA A 96 -6.83 13.79 -22.28
N HIS A 97 -7.37 14.69 -23.08
CA HIS A 97 -7.39 14.64 -24.53
C HIS A 97 -6.55 15.78 -25.09
N THR A 98 -5.81 15.52 -26.15
CA THR A 98 -5.21 16.58 -26.94
C THR A 98 -5.54 16.45 -28.41
N GLN A 99 -5.92 17.58 -28.99
CA GLN A 99 -6.06 17.80 -30.42
C GLN A 99 -5.03 18.85 -30.84
N MET A 100 -4.30 18.56 -31.92
CA MET A 100 -3.31 19.51 -32.41
C MET A 100 -4.02 20.74 -33.02
N PRO A 101 -3.61 21.96 -32.68
CA PRO A 101 -4.16 23.16 -33.30
C PRO A 101 -3.58 23.34 -34.70
N ARG A 102 -4.34 23.96 -35.62
CA ARG A 102 -3.93 24.29 -37.00
C ARG A 102 -2.91 25.45 -37.05
N VAL A 103 -1.83 25.36 -36.27
CA VAL A 103 -0.72 26.33 -36.24
C VAL A 103 0.61 25.58 -36.32
N THR A 104 1.62 26.21 -36.93
CA THR A 104 2.97 25.65 -37.12
C THR A 104 3.68 25.41 -35.79
N LEU A 105 4.14 24.18 -35.56
CA LEU A 105 5.02 23.79 -34.45
C LEU A 105 4.42 24.04 -33.06
N SER A 106 3.15 23.66 -32.87
CA SER A 106 2.55 23.72 -31.54
C SER A 106 3.18 22.69 -30.60
N SER A 107 3.45 23.12 -29.38
CA SER A 107 3.79 22.23 -28.28
C SER A 107 2.94 22.56 -27.07
N GLY A 108 2.41 21.54 -26.43
CA GLY A 108 1.67 21.68 -25.17
C GLY A 108 2.07 20.58 -24.22
N GLN A 109 2.15 20.94 -22.96
CA GLN A 109 2.59 20.06 -21.89
C GLN A 109 1.48 19.90 -20.86
N LEU A 110 1.39 18.70 -20.33
CA LEU A 110 0.68 18.36 -19.11
C LEU A 110 1.74 17.86 -18.13
N PHE A 111 1.80 18.39 -16.92
CA PHE A 111 2.82 17.98 -15.95
C PHE A 111 2.31 17.95 -14.52
N GLN A 112 2.97 17.11 -13.72
CA GLN A 112 2.74 16.95 -12.29
C GLN A 112 4.07 16.71 -11.59
N ASP A 113 4.26 17.37 -10.45
CA ASP A 113 5.42 17.14 -9.60
C ASP A 113 5.23 15.86 -8.80
N LEU A 114 6.27 15.02 -8.77
CA LEU A 114 6.31 13.76 -8.05
C LEU A 114 7.50 13.76 -7.10
N TYR A 115 7.25 13.43 -5.83
CA TYR A 115 8.31 13.13 -4.88
C TYR A 115 8.48 11.62 -4.77
N VAL A 116 9.71 11.12 -4.98
CA VAL A 116 10.04 9.72 -4.72
C VAL A 116 10.65 9.62 -3.33
N PRO A 117 10.04 8.90 -2.37
CA PRO A 117 10.57 8.77 -1.02
C PRO A 117 12.01 8.24 -1.01
N SER A 118 12.86 8.77 -0.12
CA SER A 118 14.27 8.38 0.00
C SER A 118 14.49 6.93 0.41
N ASP A 119 13.49 6.35 1.07
CA ASP A 119 13.47 4.98 1.58
C ASP A 119 12.53 4.08 0.78
N ALA A 120 12.16 4.50 -0.44
CA ALA A 120 11.40 3.67 -1.35
C ALA A 120 12.16 2.37 -1.64
N ILE A 121 11.47 1.23 -1.53
CA ILE A 121 11.96 -0.09 -1.97
C ILE A 121 11.50 -0.38 -3.39
N SER A 122 10.35 0.18 -3.77
CA SER A 122 9.82 0.13 -5.13
C SER A 122 9.13 1.45 -5.46
N ALA A 123 9.19 1.87 -6.72
CA ALA A 123 8.57 3.11 -7.20
C ALA A 123 8.16 2.90 -8.67
N THR A 124 6.89 2.56 -8.91
CA THR A 124 6.38 2.22 -10.23
C THR A 124 5.37 3.25 -10.69
N LEU A 125 5.70 3.93 -11.80
CA LEU A 125 4.76 4.79 -12.51
C LEU A 125 4.05 3.95 -13.57
N GLN A 126 2.72 4.04 -13.63
CA GLN A 126 1.90 3.43 -14.69
C GLN A 126 0.98 4.47 -15.30
N TRP A 127 0.62 4.28 -16.57
CA TRP A 127 -0.40 5.09 -17.24
C TRP A 127 -0.98 4.33 -18.43
N LYS A 128 -2.07 4.87 -18.98
CA LYS A 128 -2.65 4.40 -20.24
C LYS A 128 -2.65 5.52 -21.25
N GLU A 129 -2.41 5.16 -22.50
CA GLU A 129 -2.45 6.07 -23.62
C GLU A 129 -3.14 5.44 -24.83
N ARG A 130 -3.73 6.27 -25.68
CA ARG A 130 -4.12 5.88 -27.04
C ARG A 130 -3.92 7.06 -27.99
N ILE A 131 -3.58 6.75 -29.23
CA ILE A 131 -3.39 7.75 -30.27
C ILE A 131 -4.31 7.43 -31.43
N PHE A 132 -5.01 8.45 -31.91
CA PHE A 132 -5.80 8.38 -33.13
C PHE A 132 -5.04 9.08 -34.23
N LYS A 133 -4.82 8.36 -35.33
CA LYS A 133 -4.15 8.88 -36.52
C LYS A 133 -4.96 8.54 -37.75
N ILE A 134 -5.44 9.58 -38.44
CA ILE A 134 -6.34 9.46 -39.60
C ILE A 134 -5.55 9.55 -40.92
N PHE A 135 -4.31 10.09 -40.89
CA PHE A 135 -3.50 10.33 -42.08
C PHE A 135 -2.12 9.66 -42.01
N PRO A 136 -1.62 9.05 -43.09
CA PRO A 136 -0.27 8.51 -43.15
C PRO A 136 0.78 9.64 -43.19
N GLY A 137 1.72 9.68 -42.24
CA GLY A 137 2.79 10.69 -42.15
C GLY A 137 2.94 11.33 -40.78
N LEU A 138 4.02 12.08 -40.54
CA LEU A 138 4.32 12.66 -39.23
C LEU A 138 3.42 13.88 -38.93
N VAL A 139 2.28 13.65 -38.29
CA VAL A 139 1.32 14.71 -37.93
C VAL A 139 1.58 15.25 -36.52
N GLY A 140 1.77 14.36 -35.55
CA GLY A 140 2.02 14.69 -34.16
C GLY A 140 2.91 13.66 -33.47
N ARG A 141 3.35 13.99 -32.25
CA ARG A 141 4.15 13.12 -31.40
C ARG A 141 3.80 13.36 -29.94
N LEU A 142 3.66 12.27 -29.20
CA LEU A 142 3.49 12.25 -27.76
C LEU A 142 4.81 11.82 -27.12
N ARG A 143 5.27 12.52 -26.09
CA ARG A 143 6.44 12.15 -25.29
C ARG A 143 6.09 12.16 -23.81
N VAL A 144 6.46 11.11 -23.10
CA VAL A 144 6.38 11.05 -21.64
C VAL A 144 7.80 11.11 -21.10
N MET A 145 8.07 12.05 -20.21
CA MET A 145 9.42 12.37 -19.77
C MET A 145 9.46 12.64 -18.26
N ILE A 146 10.62 12.44 -17.67
CA ILE A 146 10.95 12.89 -16.32
C ILE A 146 11.86 14.10 -16.43
N PHE A 147 11.51 15.15 -15.71
CA PHE A 147 12.25 16.40 -15.59
C PHE A 147 12.82 16.56 -14.18
N GLN A 148 13.99 17.19 -14.09
CA GLN A 148 14.59 17.59 -12.82
C GLN A 148 15.21 18.99 -13.00
N GLY A 149 14.85 19.93 -12.13
CA GLY A 149 15.30 21.32 -12.26
C GLY A 149 14.91 21.98 -13.60
N GLY A 150 13.77 21.58 -14.19
CA GLY A 150 13.28 22.10 -15.47
C GLY A 150 13.94 21.49 -16.72
N VAL A 151 14.82 20.50 -16.57
CA VAL A 151 15.48 19.82 -17.70
C VAL A 151 14.99 18.37 -17.79
N ALA A 152 14.72 17.90 -19.01
CA ALA A 152 14.40 16.50 -19.25
C ALA A 152 15.62 15.62 -18.93
N VAL A 153 15.49 14.74 -17.94
CA VAL A 153 16.54 13.81 -17.51
C VAL A 153 16.32 12.38 -18.01
N ARG A 154 15.08 12.03 -18.39
CA ARG A 154 14.75 10.72 -18.95
C ARG A 154 13.53 10.78 -19.87
N LEU A 155 13.64 10.14 -21.01
CA LEU A 155 12.51 9.83 -21.90
C LEU A 155 11.94 8.47 -21.49
N LEU A 156 10.65 8.43 -21.16
CA LEU A 156 9.93 7.22 -20.78
C LEU A 156 9.22 6.59 -21.98
N GLU A 157 8.61 7.42 -22.81
CA GLU A 157 7.84 7.00 -23.98
C GLU A 157 7.89 8.06 -25.07
N ASP A 158 7.83 7.62 -26.31
CA ASP A 158 7.98 8.45 -27.49
C ASP A 158 7.21 7.87 -28.68
N VAL A 159 6.06 8.45 -28.98
CA VAL A 159 5.05 7.85 -29.86
C VAL A 159 4.64 8.80 -30.97
N MET A 160 4.58 8.30 -32.20
CA MET A 160 4.14 9.07 -33.38
C MET A 160 2.76 8.61 -33.92
N GLY A 161 2.25 7.46 -33.46
CA GLY A 161 0.98 6.88 -33.86
C GLY A 161 1.05 5.96 -35.08
N ASP A 162 2.25 5.59 -35.53
CA ASP A 162 2.50 4.58 -36.58
C ASP A 162 2.86 3.20 -36.00
N GLU A 163 2.79 3.06 -34.68
CA GLU A 163 3.13 1.83 -33.99
C GLU A 163 1.97 0.81 -34.11
N PRO A 164 2.24 -0.47 -34.46
CA PRO A 164 1.21 -1.53 -34.59
C PRO A 164 0.28 -1.70 -33.38
N GLN A 165 0.79 -1.41 -32.18
CA GLN A 165 0.04 -1.55 -30.93
C GLN A 165 -0.97 -0.43 -30.71
N ILE A 166 -0.83 0.69 -31.42
CA ILE A 166 -1.58 1.92 -31.24
C ILE A 166 -2.50 2.19 -32.45
N HIS A 167 -2.20 1.56 -33.59
CA HIS A 167 -3.09 1.54 -34.75
C HIS A 167 -4.51 1.08 -34.35
N GLY A 168 -5.48 1.97 -34.61
CA GLY A 168 -6.90 1.72 -34.34
C GLY A 168 -7.47 2.41 -33.09
N GLY A 169 -6.69 3.22 -32.36
CA GLY A 169 -7.20 3.96 -31.20
C GLY A 169 -7.42 3.08 -29.96
N ASN A 170 -6.68 1.96 -29.88
CA ASN A 170 -6.71 1.07 -28.74
C ASN A 170 -5.92 1.67 -27.56
N TRP A 171 -6.41 1.44 -26.35
CA TRP A 171 -5.68 1.77 -25.12
C TRP A 171 -4.50 0.85 -24.93
N VAL A 172 -3.33 1.44 -24.70
CA VAL A 172 -2.09 0.75 -24.36
C VAL A 172 -1.69 1.12 -22.95
N SER A 173 -1.40 0.11 -22.14
CA SER A 173 -0.89 0.32 -20.77
C SER A 173 0.63 0.36 -20.77
N ARG A 174 1.19 1.33 -20.06
CA ARG A 174 2.63 1.55 -19.91
C ARG A 174 3.00 1.52 -18.43
N ASN A 175 4.25 1.15 -18.15
CA ASN A 175 4.80 1.24 -16.82
C ASN A 175 6.31 1.46 -16.88
N THR A 176 6.86 2.07 -15.83
CA THR A 176 8.30 2.26 -15.65
C THR A 176 8.67 2.31 -14.19
N ASN A 177 9.92 1.95 -13.89
CA ASN A 177 10.49 2.07 -12.55
C ASN A 177 11.19 3.43 -12.39
N LEU A 178 10.84 4.16 -11.34
CA LEU A 178 11.40 5.45 -10.95
C LEU A 178 12.28 5.37 -9.68
N LEU A 179 12.61 4.17 -9.20
CA LEU A 179 13.40 3.97 -7.97
C LEU A 179 14.78 4.66 -8.02
N ALA A 180 15.35 4.87 -9.21
CA ALA A 180 16.60 5.62 -9.40
C ALA A 180 16.52 7.08 -8.93
N TYR A 181 15.31 7.63 -8.73
CA TYR A 181 15.06 8.99 -8.25
C TYR A 181 14.70 9.04 -6.76
N ALA A 182 14.88 7.94 -6.00
CA ALA A 182 14.61 7.92 -4.56
C ALA A 182 15.27 9.10 -3.82
N GLY A 183 14.48 9.81 -3.01
CA GLY A 183 14.87 11.00 -2.26
C GLY A 183 14.85 12.30 -3.07
N GLN A 184 14.32 12.28 -4.30
CA GLN A 184 14.34 13.42 -5.20
C GLN A 184 12.91 13.86 -5.57
N ASN A 185 12.77 15.16 -5.82
CA ASN A 185 11.61 15.72 -6.50
C ASN A 185 11.89 15.70 -8.00
N VAL A 186 10.98 15.07 -8.74
CA VAL A 186 10.99 15.03 -10.20
C VAL A 186 9.67 15.56 -10.73
N GLN A 187 9.62 15.91 -12.00
CA GLN A 187 8.38 16.30 -12.66
C GLN A 187 8.08 15.33 -13.79
N LEU A 188 6.89 14.73 -13.76
CA LEU A 188 6.36 13.97 -14.87
C LEU A 188 5.82 14.95 -15.89
N VAL A 189 6.35 14.92 -17.12
CA VAL A 189 5.95 15.80 -18.21
C VAL A 189 5.46 14.96 -19.38
N ILE A 190 4.22 15.19 -19.78
CA ILE A 190 3.64 14.67 -21.01
C ILE A 190 3.58 15.80 -22.02
N GLN A 191 4.36 15.69 -23.08
CA GLN A 191 4.44 16.68 -24.13
C GLN A 191 3.79 16.15 -25.41
N ALA A 192 2.91 16.93 -25.98
CA ALA A 192 2.39 16.70 -27.31
C ALA A 192 2.94 17.78 -28.27
N ASN A 193 3.44 17.35 -29.42
CA ASN A 193 4.02 18.21 -30.45
C ASN A 193 3.29 18.04 -31.78
N GLY A 194 2.94 19.14 -32.44
CA GLY A 194 2.39 19.17 -33.79
C GLY A 194 3.48 19.48 -34.82
N TYR A 195 3.51 18.73 -35.92
CA TYR A 195 4.49 18.91 -37.00
C TYR A 195 3.89 19.49 -38.29
N ILE A 196 2.63 19.17 -38.60
CA ILE A 196 1.99 19.57 -39.86
C ILE A 196 0.67 20.29 -39.55
N PRO A 197 0.59 21.63 -39.69
CA PRO A 197 -0.61 22.41 -39.39
C PRO A 197 -1.83 22.02 -40.21
N ALA A 198 -1.61 21.64 -41.47
CA ALA A 198 -2.68 21.23 -42.37
C ALA A 198 -3.35 19.91 -41.97
N ALA A 199 -2.72 19.13 -41.07
CA ALA A 199 -3.18 17.84 -40.62
C ALA A 199 -3.54 17.83 -39.12
N ALA A 200 -3.67 18.99 -38.48
CA ALA A 200 -3.80 19.09 -37.03
C ALA A 200 -5.06 18.39 -36.45
N ASP A 201 -6.11 18.23 -37.25
CA ASP A 201 -7.34 17.48 -36.87
C ASP A 201 -7.26 15.97 -37.22
N LEU A 202 -6.08 15.48 -37.58
CA LEU A 202 -5.87 14.08 -38.01
C LEU A 202 -4.99 13.31 -37.03
N TRP A 203 -4.62 13.93 -35.91
CA TRP A 203 -3.85 13.32 -34.82
C TRP A 203 -4.37 13.78 -33.47
N PHE A 204 -4.63 12.81 -32.59
CA PHE A 204 -5.09 13.04 -31.23
C PHE A 204 -4.38 12.07 -30.30
N ALA A 205 -4.09 12.50 -29.09
CA ALA A 205 -3.63 11.62 -28.03
C ALA A 205 -4.56 11.74 -26.83
N GLU A 206 -4.81 10.61 -26.19
CA GLU A 206 -5.61 10.53 -24.98
C GLU A 206 -4.86 9.76 -23.92
N LEU A 207 -4.99 10.22 -22.68
CA LEU A 207 -4.28 9.68 -21.52
C LEU A 207 -5.23 9.47 -20.37
N ASP A 208 -5.01 8.41 -19.61
CA ASP A 208 -5.79 8.09 -18.43
C ASP A 208 -5.03 7.16 -17.47
N GLY A 209 -5.55 7.02 -16.24
CA GLY A 209 -5.14 6.01 -15.28
C GLY A 209 -3.67 6.10 -14.87
N PHE A 210 -3.16 7.30 -14.66
CA PHE A 210 -1.85 7.48 -14.05
C PHE A 210 -1.87 7.00 -12.60
N THR A 211 -0.89 6.18 -12.22
CA THR A 211 -0.66 5.77 -10.82
C THR A 211 0.83 5.81 -10.54
N PHE A 212 1.20 6.23 -9.33
CA PHE A 212 2.59 6.22 -8.89
C PHE A 212 2.71 5.44 -7.58
N ALA A 213 2.79 4.12 -7.74
CA ALA A 213 2.82 3.17 -6.65
C ALA A 213 4.22 3.07 -6.03
N CYS A 214 4.36 3.45 -4.76
CA CYS A 214 5.60 3.43 -4.00
C CYS A 214 5.47 2.64 -2.70
N GLU A 215 6.34 1.65 -2.49
CA GLU A 215 6.51 1.03 -1.17
C GLU A 215 7.63 1.74 -0.43
N HIS A 216 7.34 2.31 0.74
CA HIS A 216 8.28 3.04 1.59
C HIS A 216 7.87 3.00 3.08
N PHE A 217 8.75 3.43 3.98
CA PHE A 217 8.64 3.33 5.45
C PHE A 217 8.66 4.67 6.19
N SER A 218 8.94 5.80 5.55
CA SER A 218 9.29 7.06 6.23
C SER A 218 8.07 7.90 6.64
N ALA A 219 6.87 7.51 6.20
CA ALA A 219 5.61 8.11 6.63
C ALA A 219 4.42 7.15 6.45
N PRO A 220 4.41 5.99 7.15
CA PRO A 220 3.27 5.10 7.09
C PRO A 220 2.03 5.79 7.66
N PRO A 221 0.84 5.57 7.09
CA PRO A 221 -0.40 5.97 7.70
C PRO A 221 -0.61 5.22 9.02
N ASP A 222 -1.56 5.67 9.84
CA ASP A 222 -2.02 4.86 10.97
C ASP A 222 -2.76 3.64 10.43
N PHE A 223 -2.40 2.45 10.91
CA PHE A 223 -3.08 1.20 10.57
C PHE A 223 -4.01 0.77 11.70
N GLN A 224 -5.30 0.67 11.40
CA GLN A 224 -6.31 0.10 12.28
C GLN A 224 -6.46 -1.39 11.98
N VAL A 225 -6.12 -2.24 12.94
CA VAL A 225 -6.17 -3.70 12.78
C VAL A 225 -7.45 -4.23 13.41
N TYR A 226 -8.24 -4.98 12.63
CA TYR A 226 -9.49 -5.58 13.09
C TYR A 226 -9.40 -7.10 13.07
N VAL A 227 -9.85 -7.75 14.14
CA VAL A 227 -9.93 -9.21 14.25
C VAL A 227 -11.26 -9.62 14.91
N GLY A 228 -11.93 -10.62 14.36
CA GLY A 228 -13.20 -11.11 14.92
C GLY A 228 -13.57 -12.51 14.45
N LYS A 229 -14.60 -13.10 15.07
CA LYS A 229 -15.12 -14.45 14.72
C LYS A 229 -16.22 -14.42 13.65
N SER A 230 -16.48 -13.25 13.05
CA SER A 230 -17.48 -13.03 12.01
C SER A 230 -16.85 -12.31 10.83
N ALA A 231 -17.30 -12.64 9.61
CA ALA A 231 -16.85 -12.00 8.38
C ALA A 231 -17.18 -10.49 8.34
N THR A 232 -18.21 -10.08 9.07
CA THR A 232 -18.61 -8.66 9.19
C THR A 232 -17.93 -8.02 10.39
N LEU A 233 -16.77 -7.42 10.16
CA LEU A 233 -16.00 -6.72 11.18
C LEU A 233 -16.54 -5.30 11.44
N ARG A 234 -16.69 -4.94 12.71
CA ARG A 234 -17.19 -3.65 13.20
C ARG A 234 -16.15 -2.94 14.05
N SER A 235 -16.45 -1.72 14.51
CA SER A 235 -15.59 -0.96 15.43
C SER A 235 -15.19 -1.75 16.69
N THR A 236 -16.09 -2.59 17.21
CA THR A 236 -15.83 -3.48 18.37
C THR A 236 -14.79 -4.57 18.10
N ASN A 237 -14.40 -4.78 16.84
CA ASN A 237 -13.35 -5.73 16.46
C ASN A 237 -11.97 -5.08 16.31
N LEU A 238 -11.85 -3.76 16.53
CA LEU A 238 -10.57 -3.07 16.52
C LEU A 238 -9.70 -3.63 17.67
N VAL A 239 -8.55 -4.20 17.33
CA VAL A 239 -7.62 -4.75 18.32
C VAL A 239 -6.43 -3.83 18.59
N THR A 240 -6.03 -3.01 17.60
CA THR A 240 -4.98 -2.00 17.79
C THR A 240 -5.03 -0.93 16.70
N THR A 241 -4.35 0.18 16.96
CA THR A 241 -3.87 1.14 15.96
C THR A 241 -2.35 1.19 16.04
N THR A 242 -1.65 1.10 14.91
CA THR A 242 -0.18 1.07 14.86
C THR A 242 0.35 1.69 13.56
N THR A 243 1.58 2.18 13.57
CA THR A 243 2.31 2.57 12.34
C THR A 243 3.18 1.44 11.79
N GLU A 244 3.32 0.34 12.55
CA GLU A 244 4.07 -0.84 12.15
C GLU A 244 3.33 -1.63 11.05
N LEU A 245 4.07 -2.38 10.23
CA LEU A 245 3.50 -3.29 9.21
C LEU A 245 3.20 -4.70 9.75
N SER A 246 3.27 -4.85 11.08
CA SER A 246 2.96 -6.10 11.76
C SER A 246 2.32 -5.86 13.12
N PHE A 247 1.51 -6.82 13.54
CA PHE A 247 0.89 -6.85 14.86
C PHE A 247 0.82 -8.29 15.36
N SER A 248 1.50 -8.59 16.46
CA SER A 248 1.32 -9.85 17.18
C SER A 248 0.00 -9.78 17.94
N ALA A 249 -0.99 -10.54 17.46
CA ALA A 249 -2.32 -10.52 18.03
C ALA A 249 -2.34 -11.06 19.47
N LEU A 250 -3.28 -10.57 20.28
CA LEU A 250 -3.62 -11.17 21.57
C LEU A 250 -3.91 -12.68 21.38
N PRO A 251 -3.67 -13.51 22.42
CA PRO A 251 -3.93 -14.93 22.36
C PRO A 251 -5.35 -15.23 21.85
N LEU A 252 -5.44 -15.96 20.74
CA LEU A 252 -6.69 -16.38 20.14
C LEU A 252 -7.10 -17.76 20.65
N GLU A 253 -8.40 -18.05 20.57
CA GLU A 253 -8.95 -19.36 20.90
C GLU A 253 -8.46 -20.41 19.90
N SER A 254 -8.29 -21.64 20.39
CA SER A 254 -7.90 -22.79 19.56
C SER A 254 -9.02 -23.21 18.60
N LEU A 255 -8.64 -23.84 17.49
CA LEU A 255 -9.57 -24.45 16.53
C LEU A 255 -10.69 -23.53 16.02
N THR A 256 -10.48 -22.22 16.09
CA THR A 256 -11.49 -21.19 15.83
C THR A 256 -11.16 -20.47 14.54
N THR A 257 -12.19 -20.21 13.73
CA THR A 257 -12.05 -19.39 12.51
C THR A 257 -12.15 -17.91 12.88
N TYR A 258 -11.16 -17.15 12.47
CA TYR A 258 -11.09 -15.71 12.62
C TYR A 258 -11.09 -15.03 11.26
N PHE A 259 -11.61 -13.81 11.24
CA PHE A 259 -11.61 -12.88 10.13
C PHE A 259 -10.83 -11.65 10.55
N TRP A 260 -10.03 -11.12 9.64
CA TRP A 260 -9.21 -9.94 9.91
C TRP A 260 -9.08 -9.04 8.70
N ARG A 261 -8.87 -7.75 8.95
CA ARG A 261 -8.58 -6.72 7.94
C ARG A 261 -7.76 -5.61 8.56
N VAL A 262 -7.12 -4.82 7.72
CA VAL A 262 -6.37 -3.62 8.14
C VAL A 262 -6.92 -2.42 7.37
N GLY A 263 -7.20 -1.34 8.09
CA GLY A 263 -7.53 -0.03 7.50
C GLY A 263 -6.33 0.90 7.58
N ALA A 264 -5.92 1.49 6.46
CA ALA A 264 -4.96 2.59 6.46
C ALA A 264 -5.71 3.92 6.64
N VAL A 265 -5.27 4.75 7.60
CA VAL A 265 -5.89 6.03 7.95
C VAL A 265 -4.94 7.17 7.61
N ARG A 266 -5.41 8.08 6.77
CA ARG A 266 -4.72 9.34 6.45
C ARG A 266 -5.77 10.43 6.26
N ASP A 267 -5.54 11.58 6.88
CA ASP A 267 -6.44 12.76 6.85
C ASP A 267 -7.90 12.45 7.23
N GLY A 268 -8.07 11.57 8.21
CA GLY A 268 -9.39 11.17 8.71
C GLY A 268 -10.17 10.22 7.78
N VAL A 269 -9.60 9.81 6.65
CA VAL A 269 -10.19 8.81 5.75
C VAL A 269 -9.52 7.47 5.97
N THR A 270 -10.34 6.41 6.10
CA THR A 270 -9.87 5.02 6.25
C THR A 270 -10.18 4.21 4.99
N ASN A 271 -9.16 3.63 4.38
CA ASN A 271 -9.33 2.63 3.32
C ASN A 271 -8.96 1.23 3.84
N TYR A 272 -9.90 0.31 3.71
CA TYR A 272 -9.77 -1.05 4.24
C TYR A 272 -9.25 -2.03 3.20
N SER A 273 -8.37 -2.92 3.63
CA SER A 273 -8.07 -4.15 2.90
C SER A 273 -9.33 -5.01 2.74
N ASN A 274 -9.26 -5.99 1.82
CA ASN A 274 -10.20 -7.11 1.84
C ASN A 274 -10.15 -7.84 3.19
N THR A 275 -11.27 -8.42 3.61
CA THR A 275 -11.32 -9.28 4.80
C THR A 275 -10.71 -10.64 4.45
N ALA A 276 -9.65 -11.02 5.16
CA ALA A 276 -9.09 -12.37 5.10
C ALA A 276 -9.64 -13.23 6.25
N GLN A 277 -9.61 -14.55 6.07
CA GLN A 277 -9.99 -15.52 7.09
C GLN A 277 -8.88 -16.53 7.36
N PHE A 278 -8.78 -17.03 8.59
CA PHE A 278 -7.89 -18.14 8.92
C PHE A 278 -8.46 -18.97 10.07
N LYS A 279 -8.00 -20.22 10.21
CA LYS A 279 -8.37 -21.11 11.32
C LYS A 279 -7.15 -21.42 12.18
N THR A 280 -7.27 -21.16 13.47
CA THR A 280 -6.23 -21.51 14.44
C THR A 280 -6.11 -23.02 14.62
N ARG A 281 -4.91 -23.52 14.92
CA ARG A 281 -4.70 -24.91 15.35
C ARG A 281 -5.14 -25.11 16.80
N GLN A 282 -5.09 -26.37 17.25
CA GLN A 282 -5.12 -26.68 18.67
C GLN A 282 -3.88 -26.06 19.35
N ARG A 283 -4.09 -25.28 20.41
CA ARG A 283 -3.00 -24.80 21.27
C ARG A 283 -2.37 -26.01 21.97
N VAL A 284 -1.08 -26.18 21.75
CA VAL A 284 -0.27 -27.19 22.44
C VAL A 284 0.47 -26.47 23.55
N LEU A 285 0.19 -26.87 24.79
CA LEU A 285 0.92 -26.35 25.93
C LEU A 285 2.29 -27.04 26.03
N PRO A 286 3.33 -26.32 26.50
CA PRO A 286 4.62 -26.90 26.81
C PRO A 286 4.48 -28.12 27.72
N GLN A 287 5.35 -29.11 27.51
CA GLN A 287 5.45 -30.24 28.43
C GLN A 287 6.03 -29.75 29.76
N LEU A 288 5.36 -30.15 30.84
CA LEU A 288 5.86 -29.99 32.20
C LEU A 288 6.87 -31.11 32.49
N VAL A 289 8.06 -30.75 32.97
CA VAL A 289 9.14 -31.69 33.28
C VAL A 289 9.49 -31.58 34.76
N VAL A 290 9.56 -32.71 35.46
CA VAL A 290 10.11 -32.75 36.82
C VAL A 290 11.63 -32.68 36.72
N THR A 291 12.23 -31.62 37.26
CA THR A 291 13.67 -31.40 37.22
C THR A 291 14.37 -31.79 38.52
N GLY A 292 13.64 -31.87 39.63
CA GLY A 292 14.22 -32.27 40.91
C GLY A 292 13.24 -32.32 42.07
N ARG A 293 13.80 -32.57 43.25
CA ARG A 293 13.11 -32.53 44.54
C ARG A 293 13.95 -31.71 45.50
N THR A 294 13.29 -30.92 46.33
CA THR A 294 13.88 -30.14 47.42
C THR A 294 13.33 -30.65 48.76
N PRO A 295 13.85 -30.15 49.90
CA PRO A 295 13.20 -30.41 51.19
C PRO A 295 11.76 -29.89 51.29
N MET A 296 11.38 -28.89 50.46
CA MET A 296 10.07 -28.23 50.53
C MET A 296 9.09 -28.70 49.45
N GLY A 297 9.56 -29.35 48.38
CA GLY A 297 8.70 -29.68 47.26
C GLY A 297 9.34 -30.35 46.05
N ILE A 298 8.63 -30.28 44.93
CA ILE A 298 9.02 -30.78 43.61
C ILE A 298 9.34 -29.59 42.71
N LEU A 299 10.49 -29.64 42.04
CA LEU A 299 10.87 -28.67 41.03
C LEU A 299 10.35 -29.11 39.67
N LEU A 300 9.61 -28.22 39.03
CA LEU A 300 9.05 -28.38 37.71
C LEU A 300 9.68 -27.34 36.78
N SER A 301 9.91 -27.72 35.53
CA SER A 301 10.34 -26.82 34.48
C SER A 301 9.49 -26.98 33.23
N PHE A 302 9.28 -25.88 32.51
CA PHE A 302 8.64 -25.88 31.20
C PHE A 302 9.12 -24.69 30.36
N SER A 303 9.18 -24.85 29.05
CA SER A 303 9.50 -23.73 28.13
C SER A 303 8.33 -22.76 28.08
N SER A 304 8.51 -21.53 28.53
CA SER A 304 7.46 -20.51 28.44
C SER A 304 7.48 -19.81 27.08
N ARG A 305 6.39 -19.13 26.73
CA ARG A 305 6.39 -18.11 25.66
C ARG A 305 6.20 -16.74 26.28
N THR A 306 6.80 -15.74 25.66
CA THR A 306 6.67 -14.35 26.08
C THR A 306 5.21 -13.92 26.09
N ASN A 307 4.82 -13.12 27.09
CA ASN A 307 3.47 -12.55 27.23
C ASN A 307 2.32 -13.56 27.43
N ARG A 308 2.61 -14.78 27.89
CA ARG A 308 1.59 -15.75 28.30
C ARG A 308 1.59 -15.93 29.81
N TYR A 309 0.41 -15.97 30.42
CA TYR A 309 0.28 -16.32 31.83
C TYR A 309 0.07 -17.82 31.98
N TYR A 310 0.86 -18.42 32.86
CA TYR A 310 0.78 -19.84 33.13
C TYR A 310 0.30 -20.09 34.56
N SER A 311 -0.60 -21.05 34.72
CA SER A 311 -0.92 -21.67 36.01
C SER A 311 -0.60 -23.15 35.96
N ILE A 312 -0.24 -23.72 37.11
CA ILE A 312 -0.10 -25.15 37.28
C ILE A 312 -1.30 -25.63 38.10
N GLU A 313 -2.02 -26.57 37.51
CA GLU A 313 -3.09 -27.29 38.17
C GLU A 313 -2.57 -28.64 38.66
N GLN A 314 -3.05 -29.06 39.82
CA GLN A 314 -2.74 -30.35 40.42
C GLN A 314 -4.01 -31.17 40.57
N ARG A 315 -3.85 -32.48 40.52
CA ARG A 315 -4.85 -33.43 40.98
C ARG A 315 -4.16 -34.44 41.88
N ASP A 316 -4.59 -34.48 43.13
CA ASP A 316 -4.16 -35.49 44.08
C ASP A 316 -4.84 -36.82 43.74
N ASP A 317 -4.05 -37.89 43.80
CA ASP A 317 -4.43 -39.27 43.52
C ASP A 317 -4.63 -39.64 42.04
N PHE A 318 -4.62 -40.96 41.79
CA PHE A 318 -4.96 -41.56 40.49
C PHE A 318 -6.46 -41.57 40.18
N ASN A 319 -7.31 -41.03 41.07
CA ASN A 319 -8.74 -41.01 40.84
C ASN A 319 -9.08 -40.01 39.72
N ALA A 320 -9.47 -40.54 38.56
CA ALA A 320 -9.85 -39.73 37.41
C ALA A 320 -11.06 -38.81 37.67
N ALA A 321 -11.87 -39.10 38.70
CA ALA A 321 -13.02 -38.30 39.10
C ALA A 321 -12.66 -37.12 40.03
N SER A 322 -11.43 -37.06 40.56
CA SER A 322 -11.00 -35.91 41.38
C SER A 322 -10.86 -34.65 40.51
N ASN A 323 -11.34 -33.52 41.03
CA ASN A 323 -11.24 -32.22 40.36
C ASN A 323 -9.77 -31.75 40.33
N TRP A 324 -9.41 -31.03 39.28
CA TRP A 324 -8.17 -30.26 39.25
C TRP A 324 -8.29 -29.04 40.15
N THR A 325 -7.26 -28.75 40.92
CA THR A 325 -7.14 -27.54 41.74
C THR A 325 -6.03 -26.67 41.17
N ASP A 326 -6.30 -25.37 41.00
CA ASP A 326 -5.26 -24.39 40.70
C ASP A 326 -4.33 -24.30 41.91
N VAL A 327 -3.05 -24.64 41.72
CA VAL A 327 -2.08 -24.68 42.83
C VAL A 327 -1.20 -23.45 42.82
N LEU A 328 -0.76 -23.01 41.64
CA LEU A 328 0.15 -21.88 41.56
C LEU A 328 -0.01 -21.11 40.25
N SER A 329 -0.04 -19.78 40.35
CA SER A 329 0.25 -18.91 39.21
C SER A 329 1.75 -18.89 39.01
N ALA A 330 2.22 -19.50 37.92
CA ALA A 330 3.64 -19.48 37.54
C ALA A 330 4.08 -18.09 37.03
N GLY A 331 3.11 -17.25 36.65
CA GLY A 331 3.34 -15.86 36.23
C GLY A 331 3.46 -15.70 34.72
N LEU A 332 3.98 -14.54 34.31
CA LEU A 332 4.16 -14.17 32.91
C LEU A 332 5.40 -14.87 32.34
N GLY A 333 5.21 -15.63 31.26
CA GLY A 333 6.28 -16.23 30.50
C GLY A 333 7.16 -15.16 29.85
N THR A 334 8.45 -15.42 29.85
CA THR A 334 9.48 -14.54 29.28
C THR A 334 9.97 -15.04 27.91
N GLY A 335 9.65 -16.28 27.54
CA GLY A 335 10.24 -16.98 26.40
C GLY A 335 11.36 -17.95 26.80
N GLU A 336 11.86 -17.84 28.03
CA GLU A 336 12.84 -18.76 28.60
C GLU A 336 12.15 -19.91 29.36
N ALA A 337 12.94 -20.91 29.77
CA ALA A 337 12.45 -21.94 30.68
C ALA A 337 12.02 -21.31 32.01
N MET A 338 10.81 -21.63 32.46
CA MET A 338 10.33 -21.26 33.79
C MET A 338 10.54 -22.44 34.72
N GLU A 339 11.01 -22.16 35.93
CA GLU A 339 11.11 -23.13 37.01
C GLU A 339 10.15 -22.76 38.12
N VAL A 340 9.45 -23.77 38.64
CA VAL A 340 8.45 -23.62 39.67
C VAL A 340 8.65 -24.72 40.71
N GLU A 341 8.72 -24.32 41.98
CA GLU A 341 8.71 -25.24 43.10
C GLU A 341 7.27 -25.38 43.62
N LEU A 342 6.73 -26.60 43.59
CA LEU A 342 5.42 -26.91 44.16
C LEU A 342 5.57 -27.69 45.46
N PRO A 343 4.72 -27.45 46.47
CA PRO A 343 4.72 -28.26 47.68
C PRO A 343 4.44 -29.73 47.36
N TYR A 344 4.90 -30.63 48.23
CA TYR A 344 4.59 -32.05 48.08
C TYR A 344 3.07 -32.29 48.10
N PRO A 345 2.57 -33.21 47.26
CA PRO A 345 1.16 -33.56 47.26
C PRO A 345 0.78 -34.24 48.57
N SER A 346 -0.49 -34.09 48.97
CA SER A 346 -0.96 -34.57 50.28
C SER A 346 -1.03 -36.10 50.38
N THR A 347 -0.99 -36.80 49.25
CA THR A 347 -1.23 -38.25 49.14
C THR A 347 -0.08 -39.03 48.49
N ASP A 348 1.15 -38.51 48.53
CA ASP A 348 2.37 -39.07 47.89
C ASP A 348 2.30 -39.27 46.37
N THR A 349 1.14 -39.06 45.75
CA THR A 349 0.91 -39.17 44.30
C THR A 349 0.06 -38.01 43.81
N ALA A 350 0.53 -37.35 42.76
CA ALA A 350 -0.23 -36.31 42.09
C ALA A 350 0.10 -36.23 40.61
N PHE A 351 -0.84 -35.67 39.87
CA PHE A 351 -0.65 -35.24 38.49
C PHE A 351 -0.62 -33.73 38.45
N TRP A 352 0.28 -33.20 37.63
CA TRP A 352 0.31 -31.78 37.32
C TRP A 352 0.04 -31.58 35.84
N ARG A 353 -0.65 -30.50 35.53
CA ARG A 353 -0.75 -30.01 34.16
C ARG A 353 -0.55 -28.51 34.14
N LEU A 354 0.05 -28.06 33.05
CA LEU A 354 0.11 -26.65 32.74
C LEU A 354 -1.25 -26.21 32.20
N ARG A 355 -1.68 -25.02 32.57
CA ARG A 355 -2.80 -24.31 31.98
C ARG A 355 -2.33 -22.91 31.61
N GLU A 356 -2.74 -22.45 30.44
CA GLU A 356 -2.56 -21.05 30.07
C GLU A 356 -3.77 -20.29 30.61
N SER A 357 -3.50 -19.30 31.46
CA SER A 357 -4.54 -18.43 31.99
C SER A 357 -4.96 -17.44 30.90
N PRO A 358 -6.26 -17.18 30.74
CA PRO A 358 -6.78 -16.29 29.70
C PRO A 358 -6.31 -14.84 29.85
#